data_AF-A3JKF5-F1
#
_entry.id   AF-A3JKF5-F1
#
_cell.length_a   1.000
_cell.length_b   1.000
_cell.length_c   1.000
_cell.angle_alpha   90.00
_cell.angle_beta   90.00
_cell.angle_gamma   90.00
#
_symmetry.space_group_name_H-M   'P 1'
#
loop_
_entity.id
_entity.type
_entity.pdbx_description
1 polymer ?
#
loop_
_entity_poly.entity_id
_entity_poly.type
_entity_poly.pdbx_seq_one_letter_code
_entity_poly.pdbx_strand_id
1 'polypeptide(L)'
;MSKPDLFFVYDNNHNISDIVISNSDSRSWVRAKENAGFLAMERSPEKAAGMFQSNPRLHEKISQKAWEAIAPEMGSGTQVANNSPAGLFDETPIDLPVTVAAQRLRLMADHPTLSNPPAQRELTEIVMAHDHERPVDKALFRSSNPESYGWKALIACAPGNIEEMASGLLAEHYKAYKANIARIDNGEHLAPEDVAVEAALLQKLAEVDVLRAGQVELYERLTLDDDDDSAGPSQG
;
A
#
# COMPACT_ATOMS: atom_id res chain seq x y z
N MET A 1 1.29 -21.94 20.86
CA MET A 1 1.88 -20.83 21.65
C MET A 1 0.97 -19.63 21.48
N SER A 2 0.71 -18.84 22.53
CA SER A 2 -0.05 -17.59 22.40
C SER A 2 0.73 -16.61 21.53
N LYS A 3 0.07 -15.89 20.63
CA LYS A 3 0.73 -14.80 19.89
C LYS A 3 1.09 -13.68 20.88
N PRO A 4 2.22 -13.00 20.70
CA PRO A 4 2.62 -11.91 21.57
C PRO A 4 1.68 -10.72 21.36
N ASP A 5 1.25 -10.10 22.47
CA ASP A 5 0.53 -8.83 22.42
C ASP A 5 1.43 -7.71 21.87
N LEU A 6 0.84 -6.58 21.50
CA LEU A 6 1.52 -5.41 20.98
C LEU A 6 1.23 -4.19 21.84
N PHE A 7 2.23 -3.32 22.01
CA PHE A 7 2.04 -1.99 22.56
C PHE A 7 1.79 -0.98 21.44
N PHE A 8 0.69 -0.26 21.55
CA PHE A 8 0.41 0.95 20.80
C PHE A 8 0.74 2.13 21.69
N VAL A 9 1.76 2.91 21.31
CA VAL A 9 2.19 4.11 22.04
C VAL A 9 1.60 5.33 21.35
N TYR A 10 0.99 6.21 22.13
CA TYR A 10 0.31 7.42 21.69
C TYR A 10 1.02 8.65 22.24
N ASP A 11 1.20 9.65 21.40
CA ASP A 11 1.72 10.96 21.81
C ASP A 11 0.66 11.80 22.58
N ASN A 12 1.06 12.98 23.04
CA ASN A 12 0.19 13.90 23.77
C ASN A 12 -1.01 14.42 22.95
N ASN A 13 -0.99 14.26 21.63
CA ASN A 13 -2.07 14.63 20.73
C ASN A 13 -2.96 13.41 20.40
N HIS A 14 -2.75 12.28 21.07
CA HIS A 14 -3.42 11.00 20.83
C HIS A 14 -3.15 10.39 19.45
N ASN A 15 -2.05 10.77 18.78
CA ASN A 15 -1.60 10.09 17.58
C ASN A 15 -0.72 8.89 17.95
N ILE A 16 -0.83 7.80 17.20
CA ILE A 16 0.06 6.64 17.37
C ILE A 16 1.47 7.05 16.94
N SER A 17 2.41 6.98 17.89
CA SER A 17 3.82 7.27 17.66
C SER A 17 4.58 6.02 17.25
N ASP A 18 4.28 4.89 17.90
CA ASP A 18 5.06 3.66 17.76
C ASP A 18 4.17 2.42 18.00
N ILE A 19 4.45 1.32 17.28
CA ILE A 19 3.81 0.01 17.48
C ILE A 19 4.91 -1.05 17.61
N VAL A 20 4.99 -1.67 18.79
CA VAL A 20 6.04 -2.64 19.13
C VAL A 20 5.48 -3.90 19.75
N ILE A 21 6.20 -5.02 19.62
CA ILE A 21 5.84 -6.28 20.28
C ILE A 21 5.96 -6.16 21.80
N SER A 22 5.04 -6.75 22.56
CA SER A 22 5.07 -6.78 24.03
C SER A 22 5.99 -7.88 24.53
N ASN A 23 7.19 -7.51 24.98
CA ASN A 23 8.17 -8.40 25.58
C ASN A 23 8.87 -7.72 26.78
N SER A 24 9.81 -8.41 27.43
CA SER A 24 10.54 -7.87 28.59
C SER A 24 11.23 -6.54 28.27
N ASP A 25 11.84 -6.47 27.10
CA ASP A 25 12.69 -5.36 26.70
C ASP A 25 11.82 -4.13 26.37
N SER A 26 10.78 -4.31 25.56
CA SER A 26 9.86 -3.25 25.20
C SER A 26 9.05 -2.73 26.38
N ARG A 27 8.74 -3.55 27.39
CA ARG A 27 8.06 -3.09 28.62
C ARG A 27 8.83 -1.99 29.35
N SER A 28 10.15 -2.11 29.43
CA SER A 28 10.99 -1.09 30.05
C SER A 28 11.00 0.23 29.25
N TRP A 29 11.07 0.12 27.92
CA TRP A 29 11.01 1.24 27.00
C TRP A 29 9.64 1.93 27.01
N VAL A 30 8.54 1.16 27.05
CA VAL A 30 7.18 1.69 27.18
C VAL A 30 7.01 2.47 28.48
N ARG A 31 7.48 1.95 29.62
CA ARG A 31 7.44 2.69 30.89
C ARG A 31 8.22 4.00 30.82
N ALA A 32 9.35 4.02 30.13
CA ALA A 32 10.10 5.26 29.91
C ALA A 32 9.32 6.26 29.06
N LYS A 33 8.60 5.80 28.03
CA LYS A 33 7.67 6.62 27.24
C LYS A 33 6.50 7.15 28.07
N GLU A 34 5.88 6.31 28.90
CA GLU A 34 4.81 6.73 29.81
C GLU A 34 5.27 7.81 30.79
N ASN A 35 6.47 7.67 31.35
CA ASN A 35 7.08 8.69 32.20
C ASN A 35 7.36 10.02 31.45
N ALA A 36 7.51 9.97 30.12
CA ALA A 36 7.64 11.13 29.25
C ALA A 36 6.28 11.70 28.78
N GLY A 37 5.16 11.19 29.29
CA GLY A 37 3.81 11.69 29.01
C GLY A 37 3.06 10.94 27.90
N PHE A 38 3.67 9.95 27.25
CA PHE A 38 2.98 9.13 26.26
C PHE A 38 1.97 8.20 26.93
N LEU A 39 0.94 7.78 26.20
CA LEU A 39 0.01 6.73 26.63
C LEU A 39 0.37 5.43 25.93
N ALA A 40 0.37 4.29 26.62
CA ALA A 40 0.56 2.99 25.98
C ALA A 40 -0.65 2.07 26.22
N MET A 41 -1.05 1.34 25.18
CA MET A 41 -2.13 0.36 25.26
C MET A 41 -1.68 -0.98 24.70
N GLU A 42 -1.91 -2.06 25.45
CA GLU A 42 -1.71 -3.43 24.95
C GLU A 42 -2.90 -3.85 24.06
N ARG A 43 -2.60 -4.44 22.90
CA ARG A 43 -3.56 -4.96 21.93
C ARG A 43 -3.13 -6.34 21.46
N SER A 44 -4.08 -7.24 21.27
CA SER A 44 -3.79 -8.51 20.59
C SER A 44 -3.56 -8.26 19.09
N PRO A 45 -2.81 -9.14 18.40
CA PRO A 45 -2.58 -9.01 16.96
C PRO A 45 -3.86 -8.89 16.11
N GLU A 46 -4.93 -9.57 16.50
CA GLU A 46 -6.22 -9.54 15.79
C GLU A 46 -6.87 -8.15 15.86
N LYS A 47 -6.84 -7.53 17.05
CA LYS A 47 -7.33 -6.15 17.23
C LYS A 47 -6.45 -5.15 16.49
N ALA A 48 -5.14 -5.38 16.52
CA ALA A 48 -4.17 -4.55 15.83
C ALA A 48 -4.37 -4.61 14.30
N ALA A 49 -4.64 -5.78 13.74
CA ALA A 49 -4.97 -5.92 12.32
C ALA A 49 -6.22 -5.12 11.93
N GLY A 50 -7.28 -5.13 12.75
CA GLY A 50 -8.46 -4.28 12.54
C GLY A 50 -8.12 -2.78 12.52
N MET A 51 -7.20 -2.33 13.38
CA MET A 51 -6.73 -0.94 13.35
C MET A 51 -5.96 -0.62 12.06
N PHE A 52 -5.10 -1.54 11.59
CA PHE A 52 -4.40 -1.40 10.31
C PHE A 52 -5.36 -1.28 9.15
N GLN A 53 -6.41 -2.11 9.10
CA GLN A 53 -7.44 -2.05 8.05
C GLN A 53 -8.12 -0.68 7.98
N SER A 54 -8.34 -0.05 9.14
CA SER A 54 -8.94 1.30 9.20
C SER A 54 -7.94 2.44 8.96
N ASN A 55 -6.64 2.17 9.07
CA ASN A 55 -5.59 3.17 8.92
C ASN A 55 -4.35 2.58 8.23
N PRO A 56 -4.32 2.59 6.88
CA PRO A 56 -3.20 2.03 6.12
C PRO A 56 -1.84 2.67 6.39
N ARG A 57 -1.78 3.89 6.96
CA ARG A 57 -0.53 4.58 7.27
C ARG A 57 0.16 4.08 8.55
N LEU A 58 -0.45 3.18 9.31
CA LEU A 58 0.17 2.63 10.53
C LEU A 58 1.46 1.84 10.28
N HIS A 59 1.70 1.40 9.04
CA HIS A 59 2.98 0.77 8.67
C HIS A 59 4.18 1.70 8.90
N GLU A 60 4.00 3.02 8.84
CA GLU A 60 5.08 3.99 9.08
C GLU A 60 5.54 4.02 10.55
N LYS A 61 4.77 3.42 11.46
CA LYS A 61 4.99 3.47 12.93
C LYS A 61 5.28 2.10 13.54
N ILE A 62 5.28 1.04 12.74
CA ILE A 62 5.39 -0.33 13.24
C ILE A 62 6.81 -0.87 13.12
N SER A 63 7.24 -1.59 14.15
CA SER A 63 8.49 -2.37 14.08
C SER A 63 8.31 -3.67 13.28
N GLN A 64 9.37 -4.16 12.63
CA GLN A 64 9.36 -5.46 11.93
C GLN A 64 8.73 -6.60 12.76
N LYS A 65 9.12 -6.77 14.02
CA LYS A 65 8.59 -7.85 14.88
C LYS A 65 7.10 -7.70 15.17
N ALA A 66 6.61 -6.46 15.26
CA ALA A 66 5.19 -6.20 15.41
C ALA A 66 4.45 -6.51 14.10
N TRP A 67 5.03 -6.16 12.95
CA TRP A 67 4.47 -6.48 11.63
C TRP A 67 4.34 -8.00 11.44
N GLU A 68 5.37 -8.77 11.76
CA GLU A 68 5.34 -10.25 11.69
C GLU A 68 4.19 -10.86 12.53
N ALA A 69 3.82 -10.23 13.64
CA ALA A 69 2.70 -10.67 14.47
C ALA A 69 1.34 -10.27 13.89
N ILE A 70 1.23 -9.08 13.27
CA ILE A 70 -0.02 -8.54 12.74
C ILE A 70 -0.36 -9.08 11.35
N ALA A 71 0.63 -9.21 10.46
CA ALA A 71 0.41 -9.50 9.04
C ALA A 71 -0.45 -10.76 8.80
N PRO A 72 -0.25 -11.88 9.52
CA PRO A 72 -1.10 -13.07 9.36
C PRO A 72 -2.57 -12.84 9.74
N GLU A 73 -2.85 -11.87 10.61
CA GLU A 73 -4.22 -11.52 11.02
C GLU A 73 -4.90 -10.55 10.05
N MET A 74 -4.14 -9.89 9.18
CA MET A 74 -4.73 -9.05 8.16
C MET A 74 -5.43 -9.90 7.09
N GLY A 75 -6.74 -9.72 6.98
CA GLY A 75 -7.59 -10.39 6.00
C GLY A 75 -8.10 -11.77 6.44
N SER A 76 -7.77 -12.26 7.64
CA SER A 76 -8.24 -13.56 8.16
C SER A 76 -9.73 -13.58 8.55
N GLY A 77 -10.41 -12.43 8.54
CA GLY A 77 -11.81 -12.28 8.98
C GLY A 77 -12.74 -11.56 8.00
N THR A 78 -12.28 -11.10 6.84
CA THR A 78 -13.14 -10.41 5.88
C THR A 78 -13.89 -11.40 5.02
N GLN A 79 -15.08 -11.81 5.48
CA GLN A 79 -16.17 -12.13 4.56
C GLN A 79 -16.48 -10.84 3.82
N VAL A 80 -15.87 -10.63 2.65
CA VAL A 80 -16.27 -9.57 1.74
C VAL A 80 -17.74 -9.79 1.48
N ALA A 81 -18.60 -8.87 1.92
CA ALA A 81 -20.02 -8.97 1.63
C ALA A 81 -20.15 -9.02 0.10
N ASN A 82 -21.03 -9.89 -0.44
CA ASN A 82 -21.19 -10.08 -1.89
C ASN A 82 -21.51 -8.78 -2.68
N ASN A 83 -21.76 -7.67 -1.99
CA ASN A 83 -22.07 -6.35 -2.55
C ASN A 83 -21.02 -5.27 -2.19
N SER A 84 -19.87 -5.63 -1.63
CA SER A 84 -18.81 -4.65 -1.38
C SER A 84 -18.20 -4.20 -2.71
N PRO A 85 -17.92 -2.89 -2.89
CA PRO A 85 -17.21 -2.41 -4.07
C PRO A 85 -15.88 -3.15 -4.22
N ALA A 86 -15.44 -3.34 -5.46
CA ALA A 86 -14.16 -3.97 -5.77
C ALA A 86 -13.02 -3.28 -4.99
N GLY A 87 -12.00 -4.07 -4.64
CA GLY A 87 -10.81 -3.51 -4.01
C GLY A 87 -10.12 -2.51 -4.95
N LEU A 88 -9.41 -1.55 -4.36
CA LEU A 88 -8.67 -0.53 -5.09
C LEU A 88 -7.49 -1.11 -5.89
N PHE A 89 -7.03 -2.32 -5.56
CA PHE A 89 -6.03 -3.05 -6.33
C PHE A 89 -6.38 -4.54 -6.29
N ASP A 90 -6.69 -5.09 -7.46
CA ASP A 90 -7.06 -6.50 -7.58
C ASP A 90 -5.86 -7.40 -7.28
N GLU A 91 -4.66 -7.03 -7.76
CA GLU A 91 -3.42 -7.78 -7.59
C GLU A 91 -2.25 -6.90 -7.11
N THR A 92 -1.37 -7.49 -6.31
CA THR A 92 -0.09 -6.88 -5.91
C THR A 92 1.06 -7.76 -6.41
N PRO A 93 1.79 -7.34 -7.46
CA PRO A 93 3.00 -8.02 -7.89
C PRO A 93 4.02 -8.09 -6.76
N ILE A 94 4.67 -9.23 -6.58
CA ILE A 94 5.61 -9.42 -5.47
C ILE A 94 6.92 -8.64 -5.66
N ASP A 95 7.27 -8.36 -6.91
CA ASP A 95 8.43 -7.58 -7.36
C ASP A 95 8.08 -6.10 -7.61
N LEU A 96 6.95 -5.62 -7.07
CA LEU A 96 6.56 -4.21 -7.13
C LEU A 96 7.63 -3.34 -6.42
N PRO A 97 8.09 -2.23 -7.04
CA PRO A 97 9.02 -1.31 -6.41
C PRO A 97 8.45 -0.72 -5.12
N VAL A 98 9.30 -0.50 -4.12
CA VAL A 98 8.86 0.02 -2.81
C VAL A 98 8.17 1.38 -2.91
N THR A 99 8.66 2.25 -3.79
CA THR A 99 8.10 3.59 -4.04
C THR A 99 6.66 3.50 -4.54
N VAL A 100 6.42 2.56 -5.46
CA VAL A 100 5.11 2.24 -6.01
C VAL A 100 4.21 1.60 -4.95
N ALA A 101 4.72 0.64 -4.16
CA ALA A 101 3.96 0.02 -3.08
C ALA A 101 3.49 1.05 -2.03
N ALA A 102 4.37 1.97 -1.64
CA ALA A 102 4.06 3.06 -0.73
C ALA A 102 3.02 4.04 -1.30
N GLN A 103 3.09 4.36 -2.60
CA GLN A 103 2.07 5.18 -3.26
C GLN A 103 0.70 4.49 -3.26
N ARG A 104 0.64 3.19 -3.56
CA ARG A 104 -0.61 2.41 -3.48
C ARG A 104 -1.19 2.40 -2.05
N LEU A 105 -0.36 2.28 -1.02
CA LEU A 105 -0.82 2.38 0.38
C LEU A 105 -1.39 3.77 0.72
N ARG A 106 -0.80 4.85 0.21
CA ARG A 106 -1.34 6.21 0.39
C ARG A 106 -2.72 6.35 -0.24
N LEU A 107 -2.90 5.86 -1.46
CA LEU A 107 -4.19 5.87 -2.14
C LEU A 107 -5.25 5.05 -1.40
N MET A 108 -4.88 3.90 -0.83
CA MET A 108 -5.78 3.13 0.04
C MET A 108 -6.18 3.87 1.32
N ALA A 109 -5.29 4.70 1.87
CA ALA A 109 -5.60 5.52 3.03
C ALA A 109 -6.58 6.64 2.68
N ASP A 110 -6.45 7.22 1.49
CA ASP A 110 -7.31 8.30 1.01
C ASP A 110 -8.67 7.77 0.49
N HIS A 111 -8.71 6.51 0.05
CA HIS A 111 -9.91 5.81 -0.44
C HIS A 111 -10.10 4.43 0.24
N PRO A 112 -10.44 4.40 1.54
CA PRO A 112 -10.58 3.15 2.28
C PRO A 112 -11.79 2.33 1.78
N THR A 113 -11.57 1.04 1.49
CA THR A 113 -12.64 0.09 1.14
C THR A 113 -12.51 -1.19 1.96
N LEU A 114 -13.63 -1.85 2.23
CA LEU A 114 -13.66 -3.12 2.99
C LEU A 114 -13.00 -4.28 2.24
N SER A 115 -12.79 -4.14 0.93
CA SER A 115 -12.17 -5.13 0.05
C SER A 115 -10.64 -4.98 -0.02
N ASN A 116 -10.07 -3.88 0.48
CA ASN A 116 -8.63 -3.58 0.45
C ASN A 116 -7.72 -4.37 1.42
N PRO A 117 -8.17 -4.95 2.56
CA PRO A 117 -7.25 -5.53 3.55
C PRO A 117 -6.21 -6.53 3.01
N PRO A 118 -6.54 -7.41 2.05
CA PRO A 118 -5.53 -8.32 1.49
C PRO A 118 -4.45 -7.59 0.68
N ALA A 119 -4.84 -6.66 -0.20
CA ALA A 119 -3.90 -5.86 -0.98
C ALA A 119 -3.06 -4.95 -0.08
N GLN A 120 -3.67 -4.38 0.96
CA GLN A 120 -2.98 -3.59 1.97
C GLN A 120 -1.90 -4.42 2.69
N ARG A 121 -2.20 -5.67 3.05
CA ARG A 121 -1.22 -6.58 3.68
C ARG A 121 -0.01 -6.81 2.77
N GLU A 122 -0.27 -7.10 1.49
CA GLU A 122 0.77 -7.34 0.48
C GLU A 122 1.67 -6.12 0.29
N LEU A 123 1.08 -4.94 0.09
CA LEU A 123 1.82 -3.71 -0.11
C LEU A 123 2.63 -3.33 1.13
N THR A 124 2.06 -3.50 2.32
CA THR A 124 2.77 -3.26 3.59
C THR A 124 3.95 -4.20 3.73
N GLU A 125 3.80 -5.46 3.35
CA GLU A 125 4.89 -6.43 3.37
C GLU A 125 6.05 -6.02 2.46
N ILE A 126 5.78 -5.49 1.26
CA ILE A 126 6.82 -4.98 0.35
C ILE A 126 7.60 -3.85 0.99
N VAL A 127 6.89 -2.88 1.59
CA VAL A 127 7.51 -1.72 2.26
C VAL A 127 8.33 -2.17 3.47
N MET A 128 7.76 -3.00 4.35
CA MET A 128 8.44 -3.50 5.54
C MET A 128 9.65 -4.38 5.19
N ALA A 129 9.58 -5.16 4.11
CA ALA A 129 10.71 -5.97 3.65
C ALA A 129 11.87 -5.09 3.17
N HIS A 130 11.57 -4.05 2.39
CA HIS A 130 12.56 -3.09 1.92
C HIS A 130 13.20 -2.31 3.08
N ASP A 131 12.40 -1.71 3.96
CA ASP A 131 12.88 -0.86 5.06
C ASP A 131 13.74 -1.62 6.09
N HIS A 132 13.64 -2.94 6.10
CA HIS A 132 14.42 -3.83 6.97
C HIS A 132 15.40 -4.73 6.21
N GLU A 133 15.69 -4.42 4.94
CA GLU A 133 16.69 -5.11 4.10
C GLU A 133 16.53 -6.64 4.09
N ARG A 134 15.29 -7.12 4.04
CA ARG A 134 14.96 -8.55 4.06
C ARG A 134 14.16 -8.95 2.82
N PRO A 135 14.13 -10.25 2.46
CA PRO A 135 13.25 -10.69 1.39
C PRO A 135 11.77 -10.51 1.77
N VAL A 136 10.96 -10.27 0.74
CA VAL A 136 9.49 -10.25 0.81
C VAL A 136 8.96 -11.64 1.17
N ASP A 137 8.11 -11.72 2.17
CA ASP A 137 7.43 -12.95 2.59
C ASP A 137 6.27 -13.27 1.64
N LYS A 138 6.52 -14.25 0.75
CA LYS A 138 5.56 -14.68 -0.25
C LYS A 138 4.30 -15.30 0.36
N ALA A 139 4.35 -15.79 1.60
CA ALA A 139 3.20 -16.39 2.26
C ALA A 139 2.11 -15.37 2.61
N LEU A 140 2.46 -14.07 2.64
CA LEU A 140 1.51 -12.99 2.90
C LEU A 140 0.73 -12.53 1.65
N PHE A 141 1.03 -13.07 0.48
CA PHE A 141 0.34 -12.69 -0.76
C PHE A 141 -0.88 -13.57 -1.04
N ARG A 142 -1.96 -12.95 -1.55
CA ARG A 142 -3.11 -13.68 -2.08
C ARG A 142 -2.64 -14.52 -3.25
N SER A 143 -2.77 -15.85 -3.11
CA SER A 143 -2.58 -16.86 -4.16
C SER A 143 -1.38 -16.62 -5.08
N SER A 144 -0.32 -17.38 -4.82
CA SER A 144 0.86 -17.59 -5.65
C SER A 144 0.52 -18.05 -7.08
N ASN A 145 -0.16 -17.24 -7.90
CA ASN A 145 -0.23 -17.55 -9.31
C ASN A 145 1.19 -17.34 -9.86
N PRO A 146 1.92 -18.39 -10.22
CA PRO A 146 3.26 -18.24 -10.80
C PRO A 146 3.18 -17.53 -12.17
N GLU A 147 1.96 -17.41 -12.72
CA GLU A 147 1.63 -16.70 -13.95
C GLU A 147 1.16 -15.26 -13.74
N SER A 148 1.00 -14.76 -12.50
CA SER A 148 0.83 -13.31 -12.36
C SER A 148 2.14 -12.66 -12.82
N TYR A 149 2.04 -11.97 -13.95
CA TYR A 149 3.17 -11.27 -14.52
C TYR A 149 3.79 -10.40 -13.42
N GLY A 150 5.06 -10.63 -13.11
CA GLY A 150 5.79 -9.74 -12.22
C GLY A 150 5.66 -8.31 -12.73
N TRP A 151 5.81 -7.34 -11.85
CA TRP A 151 5.76 -5.91 -12.15
C TRP A 151 6.53 -5.55 -13.43
N LYS A 152 7.73 -6.10 -13.59
CA LYS A 152 8.55 -5.89 -14.79
C LYS A 152 7.88 -6.41 -16.07
N ALA A 153 7.22 -7.55 -15.98
CA ALA A 153 6.50 -8.12 -17.12
C ALA A 153 5.19 -7.37 -17.40
N LEU A 154 4.51 -6.86 -16.37
CA LEU A 154 3.38 -5.93 -16.55
C LEU A 154 3.79 -4.66 -17.29
N ILE A 155 4.96 -4.08 -16.97
CA ILE A 155 5.50 -2.94 -17.71
C ILE A 155 5.87 -3.33 -19.14
N ALA A 156 6.54 -4.46 -19.34
CA ALA A 156 6.97 -4.91 -20.67
C ALA A 156 5.78 -5.19 -21.61
N CYS A 157 4.64 -5.62 -21.06
CA CYS A 157 3.39 -5.81 -21.78
C CYS A 157 2.48 -4.59 -21.77
N ALA A 158 2.87 -3.50 -21.09
CA ALA A 158 2.05 -2.30 -21.03
C ALA A 158 1.92 -1.71 -22.45
N PRO A 159 0.74 -1.18 -22.81
CA PRO A 159 0.55 -0.53 -24.09
C PRO A 159 1.61 0.57 -24.28
N GLY A 160 2.15 0.69 -25.49
CA GLY A 160 3.22 1.64 -25.80
C GLY A 160 2.85 3.12 -25.62
N ASN A 161 1.59 3.44 -25.31
CA ASN A 161 1.12 4.80 -25.10
C ASN A 161 0.43 5.00 -23.72
N ILE A 162 1.21 4.79 -22.65
CA ILE A 162 0.77 5.01 -21.27
C ILE A 162 0.25 6.44 -21.07
N GLU A 163 0.84 7.43 -21.74
CA GLU A 163 0.41 8.84 -21.67
C GLU A 163 -0.98 9.06 -22.29
N GLU A 164 -1.29 8.41 -23.42
CA GLU A 164 -2.64 8.46 -24.01
C GLU A 164 -3.67 7.75 -23.12
N MET A 165 -3.29 6.64 -22.48
CA MET A 165 -4.14 5.98 -21.48
C MET A 165 -4.42 6.90 -20.28
N ALA A 166 -3.38 7.54 -19.74
CA ALA A 166 -3.48 8.48 -18.62
C ALA A 166 -4.42 9.64 -18.98
N SER A 167 -4.23 10.23 -20.17
CA SER A 167 -5.03 11.34 -20.67
C SER A 167 -6.50 10.94 -20.85
N GLY A 168 -6.77 9.77 -21.41
CA GLY A 168 -8.12 9.23 -21.58
C GLY A 168 -8.83 9.02 -20.24
N LEU A 169 -8.16 8.35 -19.30
CA LEU A 169 -8.70 8.13 -17.96
C LEU A 169 -8.93 9.43 -17.19
N LEU A 170 -8.04 10.43 -17.34
CA LEU A 170 -8.18 11.72 -16.68
C LEU A 170 -9.40 12.48 -17.22
N ALA A 171 -9.64 12.42 -18.53
CA ALA A 171 -10.82 13.01 -19.15
C ALA A 171 -12.12 12.33 -18.67
N GLU A 172 -12.13 11.00 -18.58
CA GLU A 172 -13.26 10.24 -18.03
C GLU A 172 -13.51 10.58 -16.56
N HIS A 173 -12.46 10.60 -15.74
CA HIS A 173 -12.54 10.99 -14.33
C HIS A 173 -13.11 12.40 -14.16
N TYR A 174 -12.57 13.37 -14.91
CA TYR A 174 -13.04 14.76 -14.83
C TYR A 174 -14.50 14.91 -15.24
N LYS A 175 -14.96 14.13 -16.23
CA LYS A 175 -16.36 14.10 -16.64
C LYS A 175 -17.26 13.54 -15.54
N ALA A 176 -16.87 12.43 -14.92
CA ALA A 176 -17.61 11.82 -13.81
C ALA A 176 -17.66 12.77 -12.60
N TYR A 177 -16.51 13.30 -12.18
CA TYR A 177 -16.39 14.27 -11.09
C TYR A 177 -17.30 15.49 -11.30
N LYS A 178 -17.27 16.11 -12.49
CA LYS A 178 -18.13 17.26 -12.79
C LYS A 178 -19.62 16.94 -12.73
N ALA A 179 -20.02 15.77 -13.22
CA ALA A 179 -21.41 15.33 -13.13
C ALA A 179 -21.82 15.15 -11.66
N ASN A 180 -20.94 14.57 -10.84
CA ASN A 180 -21.17 14.37 -9.42
C ASN A 180 -21.30 15.69 -8.66
N ILE A 181 -20.40 16.65 -8.91
CA ILE A 181 -20.47 18.01 -8.33
C ILE A 181 -21.77 18.71 -8.74
N ALA A 182 -22.15 18.67 -10.01
CA ALA A 182 -23.38 19.32 -10.47
C ALA A 182 -24.64 18.75 -9.79
N ARG A 183 -24.67 17.44 -9.49
CA ARG A 183 -25.76 16.81 -8.73
C ARG A 183 -25.80 17.32 -7.30
N ILE A 184 -24.66 17.37 -6.61
CA ILE A 184 -24.56 17.92 -5.25
C ILE A 184 -25.03 19.38 -5.23
N ASP A 185 -24.59 20.19 -6.19
CA ASP A 185 -24.95 21.61 -6.29
C ASP A 185 -26.45 21.82 -6.52
N ASN A 186 -27.12 20.85 -7.17
CA ASN A 186 -28.57 20.80 -7.33
C ASN A 186 -29.32 20.25 -6.10
N GLY A 187 -28.61 19.90 -5.03
CA GLY A 187 -29.17 19.30 -3.82
C GLY A 187 -29.54 17.82 -3.95
N GLU A 188 -29.04 17.14 -4.99
CA GLU A 188 -29.24 15.70 -5.17
C GLU A 188 -28.26 14.90 -4.30
N HIS A 189 -28.72 13.76 -3.80
CA HIS A 189 -27.83 12.79 -3.15
C HIS A 189 -27.07 11.99 -4.22
N LEU A 190 -25.74 11.90 -4.06
CA LEU A 190 -24.91 11.03 -4.90
C LEU A 190 -25.27 9.56 -4.71
N ALA A 191 -25.54 8.88 -5.81
CA ALA A 191 -25.76 7.44 -5.77
C ALA A 191 -24.44 6.72 -5.48
N PRO A 192 -24.44 5.63 -4.68
CA PRO A 192 -23.24 4.85 -4.39
C PRO A 192 -22.50 4.38 -5.65
N GLU A 193 -23.23 4.13 -6.74
CA GLU A 193 -22.68 3.70 -8.02
C GLU A 193 -21.82 4.80 -8.67
N ASP A 194 -22.22 6.07 -8.56
CA ASP A 194 -21.45 7.19 -9.12
C ASP A 194 -20.13 7.40 -8.37
N VAL A 195 -20.16 7.24 -7.05
CA VAL A 195 -18.96 7.27 -6.19
C VAL A 195 -18.04 6.10 -6.54
N ALA A 196 -18.61 4.91 -6.78
CA ALA A 196 -17.84 3.75 -7.19
C ALA A 196 -17.20 3.92 -8.58
N VAL A 197 -17.88 4.56 -9.54
CA VAL A 197 -17.32 4.86 -10.86
C VAL A 197 -16.15 5.84 -10.76
N GLU A 198 -16.29 6.92 -9.98
CA GLU A 198 -15.21 7.88 -9.77
C GLU A 198 -14.00 7.22 -9.08
N ALA A 199 -14.23 6.41 -8.05
CA ALA A 199 -13.19 5.64 -7.38
C ALA A 199 -12.47 4.64 -8.31
N ALA A 200 -13.21 3.96 -9.19
CA ALA A 200 -12.63 3.04 -10.16
C ALA A 200 -11.77 3.76 -11.21
N LEU A 201 -12.15 4.97 -11.62
CA LEU A 201 -11.35 5.80 -12.52
C LEU A 201 -10.08 6.32 -11.84
N LEU A 202 -10.17 6.73 -10.58
CA LEU A 202 -9.02 7.10 -9.75
C LEU A 202 -8.05 5.91 -9.56
N GLN A 203 -8.58 4.71 -9.32
CA GLN A 203 -7.79 3.49 -9.27
C GLN A 203 -7.02 3.27 -10.59
N LYS A 204 -7.67 3.36 -11.73
CA LYS A 204 -7.02 3.18 -13.04
C LYS A 204 -5.96 4.26 -13.29
N LEU A 205 -6.25 5.52 -12.93
CA LEU A 205 -5.27 6.60 -13.00
C LEU A 205 -4.04 6.30 -12.14
N ALA A 206 -4.26 5.84 -10.91
CA ALA A 206 -3.19 5.42 -10.03
C ALA A 206 -2.37 4.26 -10.60
N GLU A 207 -3.00 3.25 -11.20
CA GLU A 207 -2.31 2.15 -11.86
C GLU A 207 -1.46 2.64 -13.04
N VAL A 208 -1.97 3.60 -13.82
CA VAL A 208 -1.24 4.21 -14.93
C VAL A 208 -0.07 5.08 -14.46
N ASP A 209 -0.24 5.89 -13.41
CA ASP A 209 0.85 6.66 -12.80
C ASP A 209 1.94 5.75 -12.26
N VAL A 210 1.53 4.62 -11.68
CA VAL A 210 2.43 3.57 -11.20
C VAL A 210 3.18 2.93 -12.36
N LEU A 211 2.53 2.59 -13.48
CA LEU A 211 3.19 2.06 -14.68
C LEU A 211 4.15 3.08 -15.29
N ARG A 212 3.77 4.37 -15.29
CA ARG A 212 4.62 5.47 -15.75
C ARG A 212 5.87 5.61 -14.89
N ALA A 213 5.74 5.59 -13.57
CA ALA A 213 6.88 5.61 -12.65
C ALA A 213 7.81 4.41 -12.89
N GLY A 214 7.24 3.23 -13.12
CA GLY A 214 7.99 2.03 -13.47
C GLY A 214 8.72 2.10 -14.82
N GLN A 215 8.10 2.72 -15.85
CA GLN A 215 8.79 2.97 -17.12
C GLN A 215 9.98 3.91 -16.94
N VAL A 216 9.83 4.99 -16.16
CA VAL A 216 10.95 5.91 -15.88
C VAL A 216 12.12 5.18 -15.21
N GLU A 217 11.86 4.39 -14.16
CA GLU A 217 12.91 3.62 -13.47
C GLU A 217 13.59 2.59 -14.41
N LEU A 218 12.82 1.95 -15.29
CA LEU A 218 13.36 1.01 -16.29
C LEU A 218 14.26 1.72 -17.30
N TYR A 219 13.83 2.86 -17.83
CA TYR A 219 14.61 3.65 -18.79
C TYR A 219 15.88 4.20 -18.15
N GLU A 220 15.82 4.73 -16.93
CA GLU A 220 16.99 5.23 -16.20
C GLU A 220 18.06 4.14 -16.01
N ARG A 221 17.65 2.91 -15.67
CA ARG A 221 18.57 1.77 -15.58
C ARG A 221 19.19 1.38 -16.92
N LEU A 222 18.39 1.33 -17.99
CA LEU A 222 18.89 0.98 -19.33
C LEU A 222 19.85 2.04 -19.87
N THR A 223 19.63 3.32 -19.57
CA THR A 223 20.53 4.41 -20.00
C THR A 223 21.86 4.44 -19.25
N LEU A 224 21.95 3.82 -18.07
CA LEU A 224 23.18 3.79 -17.27
C LEU A 224 24.14 2.67 -17.70
N ASP A 225 23.63 1.59 -18.31
CA ASP A 225 24.45 0.47 -18.79
C ASP A 225 25.11 0.74 -20.16
N ASP A 226 24.61 1.71 -20.94
CA ASP A 226 25.16 2.05 -22.27
C ASP A 226 26.37 3.01 -22.21
N ASP A 227 26.67 3.63 -21.06
CA ASP A 227 27.74 4.62 -20.92
C ASP A 227 29.09 4.03 -20.42
N ASP A 228 29.14 2.76 -19.99
CA ASP A 228 30.36 2.16 -19.38
C ASP A 228 31.24 1.33 -20.35
N ASP A 229 30.83 1.17 -21.61
CA ASP A 229 31.55 0.36 -22.63
C ASP A 229 32.31 1.20 -23.69
N SER A 230 32.44 2.52 -23.49
CA SER A 230 33.13 3.41 -24.45
C SER A 230 34.55 3.85 -24.05
N ALA A 231 35.19 3.16 -23.09
CA ALA A 231 36.63 3.26 -22.88
C ALA A 231 37.38 2.30 -23.82
N GLY A 232 37.46 2.67 -25.10
CA GLY A 232 38.29 1.97 -26.08
C GLY A 232 39.76 1.90 -25.63
N PRO A 233 40.49 0.82 -25.94
CA PRO A 233 41.89 0.68 -25.56
C PRO A 233 42.72 1.79 -26.23
N SER A 234 43.32 2.65 -25.42
CA SER A 234 44.39 3.56 -25.84
C SER A 234 45.55 2.71 -26.38
N GLN A 235 45.68 2.65 -27.71
CA GLN A 235 46.92 2.28 -28.38
C GLN A 235 47.60 3.56 -28.85
N GLY A 236 48.83 3.79 -28.37
CA GLY A 236 49.71 4.87 -28.83
C GLY A 236 50.60 5.42 -27.74
#